data_AF-A0A932MIV3-F1
#
_entry.id   AF-A0A932MIV3-F1
#
_cell.length_a   1.000
_cell.length_b   1.000
_cell.length_c   1.000
_cell.angle_alpha   90.00
_cell.angle_beta   90.00
_cell.angle_gamma   90.00
#
_symmetry.space_group_name_H-M   'P 1'
#
loop_
_entity.id
_entity.type
_entity.pdbx_description
1 polymer ?
#
loop_
_entity_poly.entity_id
_entity_poly.type
_entity_poly.pdbx_seq_one_letter_code
_entity_poly.pdbx_strand_id
1 'polypeptide(L)' 'ITMMFRGREVIRMDRGRVLLDRFVEALKDVAVVEQQAKVEGRNMTLILAPKH' A
#
# COMPACT_ATOMS: atom_id res chain seq x y z
N ILE A 1 -1.66 -6.39 -2.51
CA ILE A 1 -0.82 -5.49 -3.35
C ILE A 1 0.49 -5.26 -2.62
N THR A 2 1.63 -5.40 -3.32
CA THR A 2 2.95 -5.25 -2.71
C THR A 2 3.81 -4.28 -3.50
N MET A 3 4.37 -3.30 -2.80
CA MET A 3 5.35 -2.35 -3.30
C MET A 3 6.73 -2.74 -2.79
N MET A 4 7.72 -2.81 -3.68
CA MET A 4 9.09 -3.16 -3.35
C MET A 4 9.99 -1.94 -3.50
N PHE A 5 10.69 -1.54 -2.44
CA PHE A 5 11.65 -0.45 -2.47
C PHE A 5 13.05 -0.99 -2.80
N ARG A 6 13.77 -0.34 -3.71
CA ARG A 6 15.11 -0.76 -4.12
C ARG A 6 16.16 0.27 -3.70
N GLY A 7 17.28 -0.21 -3.15
CA GLY A 7 18.42 0.63 -2.78
C GLY A 7 18.04 1.82 -1.89
N ARG A 8 18.31 3.04 -2.37
CA ARG A 8 18.03 4.28 -1.64
C ARG A 8 16.55 4.68 -1.62
N GLU A 9 15.64 3.88 -2.17
CA GLU A 9 14.20 4.16 -2.08
C GLU A 9 13.62 3.81 -0.71
N VAL A 10 14.32 2.95 0.06
CA VAL A 10 13.92 2.57 1.42
C VAL A 10 13.83 3.78 2.36
N ILE A 11 14.64 4.81 2.14
CA ILE A 11 14.58 6.06 2.92
C ILE A 11 13.38 6.96 2.56
N ARG A 12 12.64 6.63 1.50
CA ARG A 12 11.46 7.37 1.01
C ARG A 12 10.18 6.53 1.09
N MET A 13 10.13 5.58 2.03
CA MET A 13 8.95 4.72 2.24
C MET A 13 7.69 5.51 2.60
N ASP A 14 7.83 6.68 3.23
CA ASP A 14 6.75 7.64 3.48
C ASP A 14 5.98 7.99 2.20
N ARG A 15 6.68 8.19 1.08
CA ARG A 15 6.05 8.49 -0.21
C ARG A 15 5.27 7.30 -0.76
N GLY A 16 5.80 6.09 -0.57
CA GLY A 16 5.12 4.86 -0.96
C GLY A 16 3.84 4.63 -0.15
N ARG A 17 3.84 5.00 1.14
CA ARG A 17 2.65 4.97 1.97
C ARG A 17 1.57 5.91 1.45
N VAL A 18 1.92 7.16 1.15
CA VAL A 18 0.98 8.15 0.57
C VAL A 18 0.40 7.67 -0.76
N LEU A 19 1.20 7.01 -1.60
CA LEU A 19 0.72 6.45 -2.86
C LEU A 19 -0.30 5.32 -2.63
N LEU A 20 -0.03 4.41 -1.69
CA LEU A 20 -0.98 3.35 -1.35
C LEU A 20 -2.25 3.90 -0.71
N ASP A 21 -2.18 4.95 0.11
CA ASP A 21 -3.37 5.58 0.69
C ASP A 21 -4.25 6.22 -0.41
N ARG A 22 -3.64 6.87 -1.41
CA ARG A 22 -4.37 7.36 -2.59
C ARG A 22 -4.99 6.23 -3.42
N PHE A 23 -4.29 5.10 -3.52
CA PHE A 23 -4.78 3.92 -4.22
C PHE A 23 -6.00 3.31 -3.52
N VAL A 24 -5.98 3.24 -2.19
CA VAL A 24 -7.14 2.83 -1.37
C VAL A 24 -8.32 3.75 -1.62
N GLU A 25 -8.10 5.07 -1.56
CA GLU A 25 -9.16 6.06 -1.76
C GLU A 25 -9.78 5.96 -3.15
N ALA A 26 -8.98 5.68 -4.17
CA ALA A 26 -9.43 5.49 -5.54
C ALA A 26 -10.26 4.21 -5.75
N LEU A 27 -10.10 3.19 -4.90
CA LEU A 27 -10.81 1.91 -4.99
C LEU A 27 -11.90 1.74 -3.92
N LYS A 28 -12.23 2.80 -3.18
CA LYS A 28 -13.19 2.72 -2.06
C LYS A 28 -14.61 2.30 -2.46
N ASP A 29 -14.94 2.44 -3.74
CA ASP A 29 -16.23 2.08 -4.34
C ASP A 29 -16.33 0.57 -4.60
N VAL A 30 -15.24 -0.07 -4.97
CA VAL A 30 -15.20 -1.50 -5.35
C VAL A 30 -14.46 -2.40 -4.36
N ALA A 31 -13.74 -1.83 -3.38
CA ALA A 31 -12.93 -2.58 -2.43
C ALA A 31 -12.99 -2.01 -0.99
N VAL A 32 -12.70 -2.87 -0.02
CA VAL A 32 -12.45 -2.53 1.39
C VAL A 32 -11.03 -2.89 1.78
N VAL A 33 -10.46 -2.14 2.72
CA VAL A 33 -9.14 -2.45 3.30
C VAL A 33 -9.30 -3.55 4.33
N GLU A 34 -8.71 -4.72 4.05
CA GLU A 34 -8.64 -5.82 5.01
C GLU A 34 -7.42 -5.66 5.92
N GLN A 35 -6.27 -5.26 5.35
CA GLN A 35 -5.09 -4.88 6.12
C GLN A 35 -4.46 -3.61 5.58
N GLN A 36 -4.22 -2.66 6.48
CA GLN A 36 -3.50 -1.42 6.21
C GLN A 36 -2.09 -1.69 5.68
N ALA A 37 -1.56 -0.77 4.88
CA ALA A 37 -0.23 -0.95 4.29
C ALA A 37 0.87 -1.08 5.35
N LYS A 38 1.51 -2.24 5.44
CA LYS A 38 2.54 -2.54 6.43
C LYS A 38 3.90 -2.67 5.75
N VAL A 39 4.94 -2.13 6.38
CA VAL A 39 6.33 -2.29 5.92
C VAL A 39 6.95 -3.54 6.55
N GLU A 40 7.50 -4.40 5.71
CA GLU A 40 8.23 -5.60 6.09
C GLU A 40 9.55 -5.64 5.31
N GLY A 41 10.64 -5.24 5.98
CA GLY A 41 11.95 -5.10 5.37
C GLY A 41 11.95 -4.02 4.28
N ARG A 42 12.14 -4.45 3.02
CA ARG A 42 12.13 -3.59 1.83
C ARG A 42 10.80 -3.60 1.07
N ASN A 43 9.78 -4.25 1.62
CA ASN A 43 8.47 -4.38 1.00
C ASN A 43 7.43 -3.63 1.82
N MET A 44 6.41 -3.09 1.16
CA MET A 44 5.21 -2.57 1.78
C MET A 44 4.00 -3.23 1.16
N THR A 45 3.18 -3.89 1.99
CA THR A 45 2.06 -4.71 1.54
C THR A 45 0.76 -4.16 2.07
N LEU A 46 -0.22 -3.99 1.19
CA LEU A 46 -1.61 -3.61 1.45
C LEU A 46 -2.53 -4.77 1.03
N ILE A 47 -3.49 -5.15 1.87
CA ILE A 47 -4.49 -6.17 1.53
C ILE A 47 -5.86 -5.51 1.38
N LEU A 48 -6.47 -5.74 0.22
CA LEU A 48 -7.79 -5.26 -0.14
C LEU A 48 -8.68 -6.46 -0.47
N ALA A 49 -9.94 -6.39 -0.07
CA ALA A 49 -10.97 -7.34 -0.45
C ALA A 49 -12.03 -6.62 -1.28
N PRO A 50 -12.70 -7.30 -2.24
CA PRO A 50 -13.78 -6.69 -3.01
C PRO A 50 -14.97 -6.34 -2.10
N LYS A 51 -15.62 -5.21 -2.39
CA LYS A 51 -16.95 -4.92 -1.84
C LYS A 51 -17.96 -5.78 -2.59
N HIS A 52 -18.68 -6.61 -1.84
CA HIS A 52 -19.87 -7.31 -2.31
C HIS A 52 -21.08 -6.37 -2.31
#